data_AF-A0A6P6V8C7-F1
#
_entry.id   AF-A0A6P6V8C7-F1
#
_cell.length_a   1.000
_cell.length_b   1.000
_cell.length_c   1.000
_cell.angle_alpha   90.00
_cell.angle_beta   90.00
_cell.angle_gamma   90.00
#
_symmetry.space_group_name_H-M   'P 1'
#
loop_
_entity.id
_entity.type
_entity.pdbx_description
1 polymer ?
#
loop_
_entity_poly.entity_id
_entity_poly.type
_entity_poly.pdbx_seq_one_letter_code
_entity_poly.pdbx_strand_id
1 'polypeptide(L)'
;MDIEESGIQRKLQLQELEEIRNEAYENAEIYKERNKIFHDQKISRKTFECGQKVLLYHFKLKLYPVEIRSLKTEKKFVVNGHRLKPYYEGVPTERVEMMHLEDSISLV
;
A
#
# COMPACT_ATOMS: atom_id res chain seq x y z
N MET A 1 44.41 37.81 0.46
CA MET A 1 43.15 37.07 0.22
C MET A 1 42.12 37.78 1.06
N ASP A 2 41.12 38.40 0.43
CA ASP A 2 40.14 39.21 1.15
C ASP A 2 39.21 38.30 1.97
N ILE A 3 39.20 38.51 3.28
CA ILE A 3 38.51 37.65 4.24
C ILE A 3 37.00 37.80 4.09
N GLU A 4 36.52 39.00 3.70
CA GLU A 4 35.10 39.28 3.51
C GLU A 4 34.55 38.60 2.26
N GLU A 5 35.29 38.65 1.14
CA GLU A 5 34.92 38.00 -0.12
C GLU A 5 34.80 36.47 0.03
N SER A 6 35.73 35.85 0.78
CA SER A 6 35.67 34.42 1.09
C SER A 6 34.45 34.04 1.95
N GLY A 7 34.04 34.92 2.87
CA GLY A 7 32.84 34.74 3.69
C GLY A 7 31.56 34.79 2.87
N ILE A 8 31.47 35.74 1.93
CA ILE A 8 30.33 35.87 1.01
C ILE A 8 30.24 34.64 0.10
N GLN A 9 31.37 34.20 -0.48
CA GLN A 9 31.41 33.02 -1.34
C GLN A 9 30.94 31.76 -0.60
N ARG A 10 31.39 31.55 0.65
CA ARG A 10 30.95 30.41 1.46
C ARG A 10 29.44 30.47 1.75
N LYS A 11 28.91 31.65 2.04
CA LYS A 11 27.47 31.84 2.29
C LYS A 11 26.65 31.49 1.05
N LEU A 12 27.11 31.92 -0.13
CA LEU A 12 26.47 31.59 -1.40
C LEU A 12 26.46 30.09 -1.65
N GLN A 13 27.60 29.41 -1.48
CA GLN A 13 27.70 27.96 -1.63
C GLN A 13 26.77 27.20 -0.67
N LEU A 14 26.65 27.65 0.57
CA LEU A 14 25.73 27.04 1.54
C LEU A 14 24.27 27.20 1.12
N GLN A 15 23.91 28.35 0.57
CA GLN A 15 22.56 28.58 0.06
C GLN A 15 22.26 27.69 -1.15
N GLU A 16 23.19 27.57 -2.09
CA GLU A 16 23.06 26.66 -3.25
C GLU A 16 22.86 25.20 -2.80
N LEU A 17 23.62 24.75 -1.78
CA LEU A 17 23.46 23.40 -1.22
C LEU A 17 22.10 23.18 -0.55
N GLU A 18 21.60 24.21 0.16
CA GLU A 18 20.28 24.18 0.79
C GLU A 18 19.16 24.08 -0.26
N GLU A 19 19.28 24.85 -1.35
CA GLU A 19 18.35 24.83 -2.49
C GLU A 19 18.34 23.45 -3.18
N ILE A 20 19.50 22.88 -3.49
CA ILE A 20 19.63 21.52 -4.07
C ILE A 20 18.97 20.48 -3.16
N ARG A 21 19.16 20.59 -1.84
CA ARG A 21 18.58 19.66 -0.87
C ARG A 21 17.05 19.75 -0.87
N ASN A 22 16.51 20.97 -0.87
CA ASN A 22 15.06 21.19 -0.87
C ASN A 22 14.44 20.68 -2.17
N GLU A 23 15.07 20.97 -3.31
CA GLU A 23 14.64 20.47 -4.62
C GLU A 23 14.63 18.92 -4.65
N ALA A 24 15.66 18.28 -4.08
CA ALA A 24 15.71 16.81 -3.99
C ALA A 24 14.56 16.23 -3.15
N TYR A 25 14.19 16.88 -2.04
CA TYR A 25 13.07 16.45 -1.21
C TYR A 25 11.72 16.62 -1.91
N GLU A 26 11.47 17.78 -2.53
CA GLU A 26 10.25 18.03 -3.29
C GLU A 26 10.12 17.03 -4.45
N ASN A 27 11.20 16.79 -5.19
CA ASN A 27 11.22 15.80 -6.26
C ASN A 27 10.92 14.38 -5.76
N ALA A 28 11.45 14.01 -4.59
CA ALA A 28 11.18 12.71 -3.98
C ALA A 28 9.71 12.57 -3.54
N GLU A 29 9.11 13.63 -3.01
CA GLU A 29 7.69 13.66 -2.62
C GLU A 29 6.78 13.51 -3.86
N ILE A 30 7.04 14.31 -4.91
CA ILE A 30 6.33 14.23 -6.19
C ILE A 30 6.44 12.83 -6.78
N TYR A 31 7.63 12.22 -6.76
CA TYR A 31 7.83 10.87 -7.28
C TYR A 31 7.02 9.82 -6.50
N LYS A 32 7.03 9.89 -5.17
CA LYS A 32 6.23 9.00 -4.31
C LYS A 32 4.74 9.16 -4.56
N GLU A 33 4.26 10.38 -4.67
CA GLU A 33 2.85 10.66 -4.93
C GLU A 33 2.42 10.14 -6.31
N ARG A 34 3.21 10.42 -7.36
CA ARG A 34 2.96 9.88 -8.70
C ARG A 34 2.94 8.36 -8.73
N ASN A 35 3.90 7.72 -8.06
CA ASN A 35 3.92 6.27 -7.95
C ASN A 35 2.70 5.75 -7.19
N LYS A 36 2.30 6.39 -6.09
CA LYS A 36 1.09 6.02 -5.35
C LYS A 36 -0.14 6.10 -6.25
N ILE A 37 -0.34 7.21 -6.96
CA ILE A 37 -1.48 7.38 -7.89
C ILE A 37 -1.45 6.29 -8.97
N PHE A 38 -0.30 6.04 -9.57
CA PHE A 38 -0.13 5.01 -10.59
C PHE A 38 -0.42 3.60 -10.07
N HIS A 39 0.08 3.28 -8.87
CA HIS A 39 -0.20 2.02 -8.20
C HIS A 39 -1.68 1.89 -7.87
N ASP A 40 -2.29 2.91 -7.26
CA ASP A 40 -3.71 2.93 -6.90
C ASP A 40 -4.62 2.78 -8.13
N GLN A 41 -4.28 3.43 -9.25
CA GLN A 41 -4.97 3.26 -10.54
C GLN A 41 -4.85 1.82 -11.07
N LYS A 42 -3.71 1.17 -10.84
CA LYS A 42 -3.46 -0.22 -11.26
C LYS A 42 -4.02 -1.26 -10.30
N ILE A 43 -4.40 -0.89 -9.07
CA ILE A 43 -5.10 -1.79 -8.17
C ILE A 43 -6.47 -2.05 -8.76
N SER A 44 -6.59 -3.19 -9.45
CA SER A 44 -7.89 -3.67 -9.88
C SER A 44 -8.75 -3.95 -8.65
N ARG A 45 -9.86 -3.22 -8.53
CA ARG A 45 -10.87 -3.51 -7.50
C ARG A 45 -11.42 -4.91 -7.77
N LYS A 46 -11.01 -5.88 -6.95
CA LYS A 46 -11.55 -7.22 -6.99
C LYS A 46 -12.84 -7.21 -6.18
N THR A 47 -13.94 -7.57 -6.83
CA THR A 47 -15.18 -7.84 -6.11
C THR A 47 -15.20 -9.30 -5.71
N PHE A 48 -15.63 -9.57 -4.48
CA PHE A 48 -15.74 -10.92 -3.95
C PHE A 48 -17.17 -11.16 -3.54
N GLU A 49 -17.60 -12.42 -3.64
CA GLU A 49 -18.95 -12.84 -3.31
C GLU A 49 -18.94 -13.65 -2.01
N CYS A 50 -20.06 -13.62 -1.28
CA CYS A 50 -20.25 -14.43 -0.09
C CYS A 50 -20.17 -15.92 -0.48
N GLY A 51 -19.50 -16.74 0.32
CA GLY A 51 -19.27 -18.17 0.02
C GLY A 51 -18.08 -18.44 -0.92
N GLN A 52 -17.36 -17.40 -1.37
CA GLN A 52 -16.12 -17.59 -2.13
C GLN A 52 -14.97 -18.00 -1.21
N LYS A 53 -14.23 -19.05 -1.60
CA LYS A 53 -12.94 -19.40 -1.00
C LYS A 53 -11.85 -18.47 -1.54
N VAL A 54 -11.15 -17.83 -0.62
CA VAL A 54 -10.08 -16.88 -0.93
C VAL A 54 -8.84 -17.19 -0.09
N LEU A 55 -7.67 -16.90 -0.62
CA LEU A 55 -6.44 -16.88 0.15
C LEU A 55 -6.21 -15.48 0.71
N LEU A 56 -6.09 -15.40 2.02
CA LEU A 56 -5.68 -14.20 2.73
C LEU A 56 -4.17 -14.20 2.93
N TYR A 57 -3.51 -13.15 2.44
CA TYR A 57 -2.10 -12.93 2.69
C TYR A 57 -1.88 -12.24 4.04
N HIS A 58 -1.27 -12.98 4.98
CA HIS A 58 -0.79 -12.43 6.24
C HIS A 58 0.65 -11.95 6.08
N PHE A 59 1.02 -10.82 6.69
CA PHE A 59 2.36 -10.20 6.58
C PHE A 59 3.52 -11.15 6.92
N LYS A 60 3.25 -12.23 7.67
CA LYS A 60 4.19 -13.30 7.99
C LYS A 60 4.42 -14.28 6.81
N LEU A 61 4.20 -13.83 5.57
CA LEU A 61 4.35 -14.59 4.32
C LEU A 61 3.54 -15.89 4.29
N LYS A 62 2.45 -15.97 5.07
CA LYS A 62 1.58 -17.16 5.10
C LYS A 62 0.24 -16.83 4.46
N LEU A 63 -0.12 -17.64 3.47
CA LEU A 63 -1.42 -17.63 2.83
C LEU A 63 -2.34 -18.59 3.59
N TYR A 64 -3.49 -18.09 4.00
CA TYR A 64 -4.51 -18.90 4.68
C TYR A 64 -5.76 -18.98 3.82
N PRO A 65 -6.34 -20.17 3.62
CA PRO A 65 -7.63 -20.30 2.97
C PRO A 65 -8.72 -19.84 3.93
N VAL A 66 -9.53 -18.92 3.44
CA VAL A 66 -10.58 -18.26 4.19
C VAL A 66 -11.86 -18.28 3.36
N GLU A 67 -12.99 -18.47 4.04
CA GLU A 67 -14.32 -18.31 3.45
C GLU A 67 -14.95 -16.98 3.92
N ILE A 68 -15.47 -16.21 2.97
CA ILE A 68 -16.08 -14.90 3.24
C ILE A 68 -17.57 -15.06 3.58
N ARG A 69 -18.00 -14.53 4.74
CA ARG A 69 -19.40 -14.52 5.17
C ARG A 69 -19.89 -13.12 5.54
N SER A 70 -21.06 -12.72 5.01
CA SER A 70 -21.79 -11.51 5.43
C SER A 70 -22.68 -11.82 6.64
N LEU A 71 -22.62 -11.01 7.70
CA LEU A 71 -23.43 -11.22 8.91
C LEU A 71 -24.74 -10.40 8.94
N LYS A 72 -24.86 -9.34 8.14
CA LYS A 72 -25.96 -8.36 8.29
C LYS A 72 -26.87 -8.19 7.07
N THR A 73 -26.38 -8.44 5.84
CA THR A 73 -27.05 -7.92 4.64
C THR A 73 -27.11 -8.88 3.45
N GLU A 74 -26.56 -10.09 3.58
CA GLU A 74 -26.49 -11.11 2.51
C GLU A 74 -25.87 -10.64 1.17
N LYS A 75 -25.24 -9.45 1.11
CA LYS A 75 -24.79 -8.81 -0.14
C LYS A 75 -23.31 -8.45 -0.15
N LYS A 76 -22.86 -8.13 -1.37
CA LYS A 76 -21.49 -8.10 -1.87
C LYS A 76 -20.64 -6.98 -1.27
N PHE A 77 -19.39 -7.32 -0.90
CA PHE A 77 -18.43 -6.37 -0.35
C PHE A 77 -17.23 -6.18 -1.27
N VAL A 78 -16.74 -4.93 -1.31
CA VAL A 78 -15.51 -4.55 -1.99
C VAL A 78 -14.39 -4.59 -0.97
N VAL A 79 -13.56 -5.62 -1.05
CA VAL A 79 -12.35 -5.74 -0.23
C VAL A 79 -11.18 -5.11 -0.99
N ASN A 80 -10.24 -4.52 -0.25
CA ASN A 80 -9.10 -3.86 -0.86
C ASN A 80 -8.20 -4.92 -1.55
N GLY A 81 -7.94 -4.74 -2.85
CA GLY A 81 -7.48 -5.80 -3.77
C GLY A 81 -6.10 -6.39 -3.52
N HIS A 82 -5.40 -5.95 -2.47
CA HIS A 82 -4.04 -6.39 -2.18
C HIS A 82 -3.98 -7.68 -1.34
N ARG A 83 -4.97 -7.94 -0.48
CA ARG A 83 -4.85 -8.95 0.59
C ARG A 83 -5.58 -10.26 0.34
N LEU A 84 -6.53 -10.28 -0.59
CA LEU A 84 -7.32 -11.47 -0.93
C LEU A 84 -7.05 -11.94 -2.37
N LYS A 85 -6.83 -13.24 -2.54
CA LYS A 85 -6.61 -13.89 -3.84
C LYS A 85 -7.61 -15.04 -4.03
N PRO A 86 -8.09 -15.32 -5.26
CA PRO A 86 -8.91 -16.50 -5.52
C PRO A 86 -8.20 -17.79 -5.11
N TYR A 87 -8.93 -18.72 -4.49
CA TYR A 87 -8.44 -20.06 -4.17
C TYR A 87 -8.63 -20.99 -5.38
N TYR A 88 -7.60 -21.75 -5.75
CA TYR A 88 -7.68 -22.79 -6.79
C TYR A 88 -7.62 -24.16 -6.10
N GLU A 89 -8.60 -25.04 -6.35
CA GLU A 89 -8.84 -26.28 -5.60
C GLU A 89 -7.83 -27.42 -5.83
N GLY A 90 -6.63 -27.11 -6.35
CA GLY A 90 -5.55 -28.09 -6.56
C GLY A 90 -4.64 -28.33 -5.35
N VAL A 91 -4.86 -27.61 -4.23
CA VAL A 91 -4.05 -27.74 -3.01
C VAL A 91 -4.90 -28.47 -1.95
N PRO A 92 -4.47 -29.64 -1.43
CA PRO A 92 -5.14 -30.28 -0.31
C PRO A 92 -4.99 -29.37 0.91
N THR A 93 -6.11 -28.84 1.43
CA THR A 93 -6.08 -28.04 2.64
C THR A 93 -7.00 -28.67 3.68
N GLU A 94 -6.43 -29.01 4.83
CA GLU A 94 -7.11 -29.75 5.90
C GLU A 94 -8.01 -28.86 6.78
N ARG A 95 -7.85 -27.51 6.74
CA ARG A 95 -8.70 -26.55 7.48
C ARG A 95 -8.85 -25.22 6.75
N VAL A 96 -10.08 -24.78 6.56
CA VAL A 96 -10.46 -23.43 6.09
C VAL A 96 -10.96 -22.63 7.29
N GLU A 97 -10.45 -21.42 7.48
CA GLU A 97 -10.89 -20.54 8.57
C GLU A 97 -12.04 -19.63 8.08
N MET A 98 -13.06 -19.42 8.90
CA MET A 98 -14.13 -18.45 8.59
C MET A 98 -13.70 -17.05 9.03
N MET A 99 -13.80 -16.08 8.12
CA MET A 99 -13.57 -14.67 8.46
C MET A 99 -14.89 -13.90 8.45
N HIS A 100 -15.18 -13.27 9.58
CA HIS A 100 -16.25 -12.30 9.72
C HIS A 100 -15.75 -10.94 9.24
N LEU A 101 -16.40 -10.37 8.23
CA LEU A 101 -16.09 -9.02 7.77
C LEU A 101 -16.79 -8.02 8.67
N GLU A 102 -16.10 -7.55 9.72
CA GLU A 102 -16.57 -6.42 10.53
C GLU A 102 -16.24 -5.09 9.84
N ASP A 103 -17.04 -4.06 10.15
CA ASP A 103 -16.88 -2.71 9.61
C ASP A 103 -15.47 -2.16 9.91
N SER A 104 -14.75 -1.80 8.85
CA SER A 104 -13.63 -0.85 8.85
C SER A 104 -12.51 -1.07 9.88
N ILE A 105 -11.75 -2.16 9.77
CA ILE A 105 -10.37 -2.12 10.29
C ILE A 105 -9.48 -1.53 9.21
N SER A 106 -9.21 -0.23 9.33
CA SER A 106 -8.18 0.48 8.58
C SER A 106 -6.82 -0.14 8.88
N LEU A 107 -6.42 -1.15 8.10
CA LEU A 107 -5.04 -1.57 8.02
C LEU A 107 -4.38 -0.77 6.90
N VAL A 108 -3.65 0.25 7.37
CA VAL A 108 -2.73 1.14 6.66
C VAL A 108 -2.00 0.44 5.51
#